data_AF-A0A954RZG0-F1
#
_entry.id   AF-A0A954RZG0-F1
#
_cell.length_a   1.000
_cell.length_b   1.000
_cell.length_c   1.000
_cell.angle_alpha   90.00
_cell.angle_beta   90.00
_cell.angle_gamma   90.00
#
_symmetry.space_group_name_H-M   'P 1'
#
loop_
_entity.id
_entity.type
_entity.pdbx_description
1 polymer ?
#
loop_
_entity_poly.entity_id
_entity_poly.type
_entity_poly.pdbx_seq_one_letter_code
_entity_poly.pdbx_strand_id
1 'polypeptide(L)'
;MLSIAPASVGEWFDIELEARSITALQVVGLFWTSFGLAGIIACLHPFRHWVLFVCRGLADLALGVGVIAMASTTEWNWSASALLLPRAAWLPVLATLLYQSFKWHSLTAPIGATRQLIETQRRFVSQRGATLESLSRGKPLLIVFTRHAGCTFCREMLSDLGEQRSRLEAQGMELAVVHMSPPLEAAQLAIRYGLEGVHLFSDPHCELYEAFGLTRGTVLQLLGPKVWWRAFWTSVVEGHGIGPISGDGFRLQGAFVVRDGDELVACRAQTAADPIDFISLCKVANGMVRRPRESALA
;
A
#
# COMPACT_ATOMS: atom_id res chain seq x y z
N MET A 1 -41.66 -42.19 -16.03
CA MET A 1 -40.60 -41.40 -15.37
C MET A 1 -40.74 -39.97 -15.87
N LEU A 2 -41.37 -39.09 -15.09
CA LEU A 2 -41.40 -37.66 -15.38
C LEU A 2 -39.99 -37.10 -15.13
N SER A 3 -39.34 -36.58 -16.17
CA SER A 3 -38.08 -35.86 -16.02
C SER A 3 -38.39 -34.51 -15.39
N ILE A 4 -37.97 -34.31 -14.14
CA ILE A 4 -38.28 -33.12 -13.33
C ILE A 4 -37.25 -32.00 -13.56
N ALA A 5 -36.18 -32.26 -14.33
CA ALA A 5 -35.18 -31.25 -14.66
C ALA A 5 -35.22 -30.98 -16.18
N PRO A 6 -35.55 -29.75 -16.61
CA PRO A 6 -35.45 -29.37 -18.01
C PRO A 6 -33.97 -29.30 -18.44
N ALA A 7 -33.72 -29.58 -19.73
CA ALA A 7 -32.38 -29.84 -20.27
C ALA A 7 -31.57 -28.56 -20.50
N SER A 8 -32.21 -27.38 -20.46
CA SER A 8 -31.54 -26.10 -20.62
C SER A 8 -32.25 -24.96 -19.87
N VAL A 9 -31.52 -23.87 -19.62
CA VAL A 9 -32.06 -22.66 -18.96
C VAL A 9 -33.20 -22.01 -19.77
N GLY A 10 -33.24 -22.20 -21.09
CA GLY A 10 -34.30 -21.67 -21.96
C GLY A 10 -35.67 -22.30 -21.70
N GLU A 11 -35.70 -23.60 -21.38
CA GLU A 11 -36.94 -24.33 -21.07
C GLU A 11 -37.58 -23.90 -19.73
N TRP A 12 -36.79 -23.36 -18.79
CA TRP A 12 -37.34 -22.79 -17.55
C TRP A 12 -38.10 -21.48 -17.76
N PHE A 13 -37.81 -20.75 -18.84
CA PHE A 13 -38.35 -19.42 -19.10
C PHE A 13 -39.21 -19.33 -20.36
N ASP A 14 -39.42 -20.45 -21.08
CA ASP A 14 -40.18 -20.52 -22.33
C ASP A 14 -39.63 -19.57 -23.41
N ILE A 15 -38.29 -19.44 -23.48
CA ILE A 15 -37.58 -18.57 -24.43
C ILE A 15 -36.71 -19.43 -25.35
N GLU A 16 -36.97 -19.37 -26.66
CA GLU A 16 -36.08 -19.93 -27.68
C GLU A 16 -34.80 -19.09 -27.78
N LEU A 17 -33.75 -19.57 -27.09
CA LEU A 17 -32.44 -18.95 -27.08
C LEU A 17 -31.53 -19.65 -28.10
N GLU A 18 -30.98 -18.90 -29.06
CA GLU A 18 -29.92 -19.42 -29.94
C GLU A 18 -28.73 -19.94 -29.13
N ALA A 19 -28.06 -20.99 -29.58
CA ALA A 19 -26.90 -21.58 -28.89
C ALA A 19 -25.81 -20.55 -28.52
N ARG A 20 -25.64 -19.51 -29.34
CA ARG A 20 -24.69 -18.41 -29.09
C ARG A 20 -25.08 -17.57 -27.86
N SER A 21 -26.37 -17.39 -27.61
CA SER A 21 -26.90 -16.66 -26.45
C SER A 21 -26.78 -17.45 -25.15
N ILE A 22 -26.88 -18.79 -25.23
CA ILE A 22 -26.68 -19.70 -24.09
C ILE A 22 -25.22 -19.65 -23.61
N THR A 23 -24.25 -19.76 -24.53
CA THR A 23 -22.83 -19.67 -24.19
C THR A 23 -22.48 -18.30 -23.59
N ALA A 24 -23.05 -17.21 -24.11
CA ALA A 24 -22.86 -15.87 -23.56
C ALA A 24 -23.39 -15.77 -22.11
N LEU A 25 -24.59 -16.30 -21.84
CA LEU A 25 -25.18 -16.35 -20.50
C LEU A 25 -24.33 -17.17 -19.52
N GLN A 26 -23.74 -18.28 -19.96
CA GLN A 26 -22.85 -19.09 -19.14
C GLN A 26 -21.56 -18.35 -18.76
N VAL A 27 -20.93 -17.65 -19.71
CA VAL A 27 -19.73 -16.85 -19.44
C VAL A 27 -20.03 -15.72 -18.47
N VAL A 28 -21.16 -15.01 -18.67
CA VAL A 28 -21.62 -13.97 -17.76
C VAL A 28 -21.91 -14.56 -16.38
N GLY A 29 -22.64 -15.67 -16.29
CA GLY A 29 -22.94 -16.35 -15.03
C GLY A 29 -21.68 -16.77 -14.26
N LEU A 30 -20.70 -17.36 -14.95
CA LEU A 30 -19.41 -17.74 -14.37
C LEU A 30 -18.64 -16.52 -13.83
N PHE A 31 -18.62 -15.43 -14.60
CA PHE A 31 -18.00 -14.18 -14.20
C PHE A 31 -18.63 -13.65 -12.89
N TRP A 32 -19.95 -13.53 -12.82
CA TRP A 32 -20.64 -13.04 -11.61
C TRP A 32 -20.50 -13.98 -10.41
N THR A 33 -20.49 -15.29 -10.65
CA THR A 33 -20.27 -16.30 -9.60
C THR A 33 -18.89 -16.15 -8.98
N SER A 34 -17.85 -15.88 -9.80
CA SER A 34 -16.49 -15.66 -9.28
C SER A 34 -16.40 -14.40 -8.40
N PHE A 35 -17.09 -13.31 -8.76
CA PHE A 35 -17.21 -12.12 -7.93
C PHE A 35 -17.98 -12.38 -6.63
N GLY A 36 -19.02 -13.22 -6.65
CA GLY A 36 -19.75 -13.66 -5.46
C GLY A 36 -18.85 -14.39 -4.47
N LEU A 37 -18.06 -15.37 -4.96
CA LEU A 37 -17.07 -16.10 -4.15
C LEU A 37 -15.99 -15.17 -3.60
N ALA A 38 -15.47 -14.26 -4.42
CA ALA A 38 -14.50 -13.25 -3.98
C ALA A 38 -15.08 -12.33 -2.89
N GLY A 39 -16.38 -11.99 -2.98
CA GLY A 39 -17.09 -11.22 -1.96
C GLY A 39 -17.18 -11.96 -0.62
N ILE A 40 -17.47 -13.26 -0.63
CA ILE A 40 -17.51 -14.09 0.59
C ILE A 40 -16.14 -14.12 1.28
N ILE A 41 -15.05 -14.29 0.51
CA ILE A 41 -13.68 -14.24 1.04
C ILE A 41 -13.37 -12.84 1.59
N ALA A 42 -13.79 -11.79 0.89
CA ALA A 42 -13.59 -10.42 1.34
C ALA A 42 -14.30 -10.13 2.67
N CYS A 43 -15.48 -10.71 2.93
CA CYS A 43 -16.20 -10.55 4.19
C CYS A 43 -15.45 -11.08 5.42
N LEU A 44 -14.51 -12.01 5.26
CA LEU A 44 -13.69 -12.52 6.38
C LEU A 44 -12.69 -11.48 6.88
N HIS A 45 -12.17 -10.64 5.97
CA HIS A 45 -11.27 -9.53 6.28
C HIS A 45 -11.57 -8.32 5.36
N PRO A 46 -12.68 -7.60 5.58
CA PRO A 46 -13.20 -6.60 4.64
C PRO A 46 -12.23 -5.46 4.39
N PHE A 47 -11.50 -5.04 5.42
CA PHE A 47 -10.50 -3.98 5.32
C PHE A 47 -9.22 -4.42 4.58
N ARG A 48 -8.87 -5.71 4.61
CA ARG A 48 -7.70 -6.24 3.89
C ARG A 48 -7.99 -6.44 2.40
N HIS A 49 -9.22 -6.81 2.07
CA HIS A 49 -9.65 -7.17 0.71
C HIS A 49 -10.48 -6.08 0.02
N TRP A 50 -10.35 -4.82 0.45
CA TRP A 50 -11.13 -3.70 -0.10
C TRP A 50 -11.00 -3.53 -1.62
N VAL A 51 -9.87 -3.92 -2.20
CA VAL A 51 -9.65 -3.93 -3.66
C VAL A 51 -10.67 -4.81 -4.39
N LEU A 52 -11.11 -5.92 -3.79
CA LEU A 52 -12.16 -6.76 -4.38
C LEU A 52 -13.51 -6.02 -4.44
N PHE A 53 -13.81 -5.17 -3.45
CA PHE A 53 -15.00 -4.32 -3.48
C PHE A 53 -14.89 -3.24 -4.57
N VAL A 54 -13.71 -2.65 -4.78
CA VAL A 54 -13.47 -1.71 -5.88
C VAL A 54 -13.64 -2.39 -7.24
N CYS A 55 -13.01 -3.53 -7.47
CA CYS A 55 -13.14 -4.29 -8.71
C CYS A 55 -14.61 -4.68 -8.98
N ARG A 56 -15.32 -5.13 -7.94
CA ARG A 56 -16.75 -5.43 -8.00
C ARG A 56 -17.57 -4.20 -8.40
N GLY A 57 -17.29 -3.04 -7.80
CA GLY A 57 -17.95 -1.77 -8.11
C GLY A 57 -17.68 -1.28 -9.53
N LEU A 58 -16.45 -1.42 -10.03
CA LEU A 58 -16.11 -1.10 -11.41
C LEU A 58 -16.83 -2.02 -12.41
N ALA A 59 -16.93 -3.32 -12.11
CA ALA A 59 -17.69 -4.26 -12.93
C ALA A 59 -19.19 -3.93 -12.97
N ASP A 60 -19.78 -3.52 -11.84
CA ASP A 60 -21.17 -3.04 -11.79
C ASP A 60 -21.37 -1.75 -12.58
N LEU A 61 -20.44 -0.81 -12.48
CA LEU A 61 -20.49 0.44 -13.23
C LEU A 61 -20.41 0.18 -14.74
N ALA A 62 -19.45 -0.64 -15.19
CA ALA A 62 -19.29 -0.97 -16.59
C ALA A 62 -20.53 -1.64 -17.18
N LEU A 63 -21.13 -2.58 -16.43
CA LEU A 63 -22.37 -3.22 -16.87
C LEU A 63 -23.56 -2.26 -16.85
N GLY A 64 -23.65 -1.36 -15.86
CA GLY A 64 -24.68 -0.33 -15.81
C GLY A 64 -24.61 0.62 -17.00
N VAL A 65 -23.41 1.08 -17.36
CA VAL A 65 -23.16 1.87 -18.58
C VAL A 65 -23.56 1.08 -19.82
N GLY A 66 -23.22 -0.21 -19.91
CA GLY A 66 -23.61 -1.08 -21.03
C GLY A 66 -25.13 -1.19 -21.19
N VAL A 67 -25.88 -1.40 -20.10
CA VAL A 67 -27.34 -1.48 -20.13
C VAL A 67 -27.97 -0.15 -20.53
N ILE A 68 -27.47 0.98 -20.01
CA ILE A 68 -27.94 2.32 -20.39
C ILE A 68 -27.67 2.59 -21.87
N ALA A 69 -26.48 2.23 -22.36
CA ALA A 69 -26.13 2.38 -23.77
C ALA A 69 -27.03 1.53 -24.69
N MET A 70 -27.34 0.28 -24.31
CA MET A 70 -28.29 -0.54 -25.05
C MET A 70 -29.72 0.03 -25.01
N ALA A 71 -30.14 0.62 -23.89
CA ALA A 71 -31.43 1.27 -23.78
C ALA A 71 -31.51 2.62 -24.53
N SER A 72 -30.38 3.16 -24.99
CA SER A 72 -30.38 4.34 -25.86
C SER A 72 -30.67 4.00 -27.34
N THR A 73 -30.48 2.74 -27.73
CA THR A 73 -30.73 2.22 -29.08
C THR A 73 -31.97 1.35 -29.17
N THR A 74 -32.54 0.93 -28.04
CA THR A 74 -33.68 0.02 -27.93
C THR A 74 -34.69 0.58 -26.92
N GLU A 75 -35.99 0.32 -27.07
CA GLU A 75 -36.97 0.80 -26.07
C GLU A 75 -36.68 0.24 -24.67
N TRP A 76 -36.82 1.10 -23.67
CA TRP A 76 -36.62 0.72 -22.28
C TRP A 76 -37.65 -0.33 -21.85
N ASN A 77 -37.18 -1.47 -21.36
CA ASN A 77 -38.03 -2.55 -20.88
C ASN A 77 -37.79 -2.88 -19.40
N TRP A 78 -38.72 -3.61 -18.80
CA TRP A 78 -38.64 -4.05 -17.41
C TRP A 78 -37.37 -4.84 -17.10
N SER A 79 -36.86 -5.64 -18.04
CA SER A 79 -35.61 -6.39 -17.86
C SER A 79 -34.38 -5.49 -17.66
N ALA A 80 -34.30 -4.34 -18.33
CA ALA A 80 -33.24 -3.37 -18.09
C ALA A 80 -33.30 -2.82 -16.64
N SER A 81 -34.50 -2.58 -16.13
CA SER A 81 -34.72 -2.14 -14.74
C SER A 81 -34.32 -3.21 -13.74
N ALA A 82 -34.68 -4.47 -13.99
CA ALA A 82 -34.33 -5.62 -13.14
C ALA A 82 -32.81 -5.85 -13.06
N LEU A 83 -32.05 -5.48 -14.10
CA LEU A 83 -30.60 -5.55 -14.10
C LEU A 83 -29.93 -4.37 -13.38
N LEU A 84 -30.53 -3.18 -13.38
CA LEU A 84 -29.94 -1.98 -12.78
C LEU A 84 -30.28 -1.79 -11.29
N LEU A 85 -31.51 -2.12 -10.87
CA LEU A 85 -31.98 -1.84 -9.50
C LEU A 85 -31.12 -2.50 -8.40
N PRO A 86 -30.77 -3.80 -8.47
CA PRO A 86 -29.90 -4.41 -7.45
C PRO A 86 -28.50 -3.77 -7.39
N ARG A 87 -28.00 -3.27 -8.53
CA ARG A 87 -26.69 -2.61 -8.62
C ARG A 87 -26.73 -1.22 -7.98
N ALA A 88 -27.78 -0.46 -8.27
CA ALA A 88 -28.00 0.83 -7.63
C ALA A 88 -28.16 0.69 -6.11
N ALA A 89 -28.91 -0.32 -5.65
CA ALA A 89 -29.08 -0.63 -4.24
C ALA A 89 -27.77 -1.02 -3.53
N TRP A 90 -26.78 -1.53 -4.27
CA TRP A 90 -25.47 -1.89 -3.73
C TRP A 90 -24.51 -0.70 -3.59
N LEU A 91 -24.72 0.41 -4.32
CA LEU A 91 -23.84 1.58 -4.30
C LEU A 91 -23.65 2.20 -2.89
N PRO A 92 -24.70 2.39 -2.06
CA PRO A 92 -24.53 2.91 -0.71
C PRO A 92 -23.70 1.97 0.19
N VAL A 93 -23.87 0.65 0.02
CA VAL A 93 -23.12 -0.36 0.77
C VAL A 93 -21.65 -0.31 0.36
N LEU A 94 -21.37 -0.27 -0.94
CA LEU A 94 -20.02 -0.12 -1.47
C LEU A 94 -19.37 1.19 -0.98
N ALA A 95 -20.08 2.32 -1.06
CA ALA A 95 -19.59 3.60 -0.60
C ALA A 95 -19.25 3.59 0.90
N THR A 96 -20.11 2.97 1.71
CA THR A 96 -19.88 2.83 3.15
C THR A 96 -18.66 1.95 3.45
N LEU A 97 -18.52 0.81 2.76
CA LEU A 97 -17.37 -0.08 2.91
C LEU A 97 -16.07 0.60 2.49
N LEU A 98 -16.07 1.34 1.37
CA LEU A 98 -14.92 2.10 0.91
C LEU A 98 -14.59 3.24 1.86
N TYR A 99 -15.60 3.95 2.39
CA TYR A 99 -15.41 5.02 3.36
C TYR A 99 -14.87 4.51 4.70
N GLN A 100 -15.43 3.43 5.22
CA GLN A 100 -14.96 2.78 6.46
C GLN A 100 -13.55 2.22 6.27
N SER A 101 -13.27 1.61 5.11
CA SER A 101 -11.92 1.19 4.76
C SER A 101 -10.98 2.38 4.69
N PHE A 102 -11.37 3.46 4.03
CA PHE A 102 -10.56 4.68 3.98
C PHE A 102 -10.29 5.22 5.39
N LYS A 103 -11.32 5.41 6.21
CA LYS A 103 -11.20 5.90 7.59
C LYS A 103 -10.30 5.00 8.44
N TRP A 104 -10.45 3.67 8.35
CA TRP A 104 -9.59 2.70 9.02
C TRP A 104 -8.12 2.86 8.62
N HIS A 105 -7.86 3.19 7.34
CA HIS A 105 -6.52 3.40 6.80
C HIS A 105 -6.05 4.86 6.82
N SER A 106 -6.84 5.83 7.27
CA SER A 106 -6.48 7.26 7.23
C SER A 106 -6.37 7.94 8.60
N LEU A 107 -6.84 7.30 9.67
CA LEU A 107 -6.65 7.85 11.02
C LEU A 107 -5.19 7.74 11.44
N THR A 108 -4.55 8.91 11.59
CA THR A 108 -3.21 9.07 12.16
C THR A 108 -3.36 9.79 13.50
N ALA A 109 -2.65 9.34 14.53
CA ALA A 109 -2.60 10.06 15.80
C ALA A 109 -1.89 11.42 15.61
N PRO A 110 -2.31 12.50 16.31
CA PRO A 110 -1.62 13.77 16.28
C PRO A 110 -0.21 13.66 16.86
N ILE A 111 0.76 14.30 16.19
CA ILE A 111 2.17 14.37 16.58
C ILE A 111 2.27 15.02 17.96
N GLY A 112 2.69 14.26 18.97
CA GLY A 112 3.04 14.80 20.27
C GLY A 112 4.52 15.19 20.34
N ALA A 113 4.76 16.30 21.03
CA ALA A 113 6.03 17.04 21.17
C ALA A 113 7.31 16.19 21.30
N THR A 114 8.47 16.76 20.93
CA THR A 114 9.83 16.20 20.98
C THR A 114 10.16 15.29 22.18
N ARG A 115 9.57 15.54 23.35
CA ARG A 115 9.69 14.66 24.53
C ARG A 115 9.13 13.24 24.30
N GLN A 116 8.02 13.12 23.57
CA GLN A 116 7.43 11.85 23.17
C GLN A 116 8.32 11.13 22.16
N LEU A 117 8.99 11.85 21.25
CA LEU A 117 9.91 11.27 20.28
C LEU A 117 11.10 10.55 20.95
N ILE A 118 11.79 11.22 21.88
CA ILE A 118 12.93 10.64 22.60
C ILE A 118 12.48 9.44 23.44
N GLU A 119 11.31 9.54 24.08
CA GLU A 119 10.76 8.44 24.87
C GLU A 119 10.44 7.22 24.00
N THR A 120 9.81 7.41 22.84
CA THR A 120 9.57 6.34 21.88
C THR A 120 10.89 5.73 21.41
N GLN A 121 11.90 6.54 21.04
CA GLN A 121 13.22 6.04 20.61
C GLN A 121 13.91 5.16 21.65
N ARG A 122 13.67 5.36 22.97
CA ARG A 122 14.23 4.54 24.05
C ARG A 122 13.55 3.18 24.22
N ARG A 123 12.28 3.06 23.83
CA ARG A 123 11.49 1.82 23.99
C ARG A 123 11.86 0.77 22.93
N PHE A 124 12.27 1.22 21.75
CA PHE A 124 12.61 0.34 20.64
C PHE A 124 14.05 -0.12 20.73
N VAL A 125 14.22 -1.45 20.82
CA VAL A 125 15.53 -2.10 20.87
C VAL A 125 15.76 -2.83 19.55
N SER A 126 16.93 -2.61 18.95
CA SER A 126 17.34 -3.30 17.74
C SER A 126 17.62 -4.78 17.98
N GLN A 127 17.72 -5.56 16.91
CA GLN A 127 18.17 -6.95 16.96
C GLN A 127 19.56 -7.15 17.62
N ARG A 128 20.32 -6.07 17.79
CA ARG A 128 21.66 -6.03 18.42
C ARG A 128 21.65 -5.49 19.86
N GLY A 129 20.49 -5.19 20.44
CA GLY A 129 20.37 -4.71 21.82
C GLY A 129 20.56 -3.20 22.02
N ALA A 130 20.80 -2.42 20.97
CA ALA A 130 20.91 -0.97 21.05
C ALA A 130 19.56 -0.28 20.75
N THR A 131 19.29 0.84 21.43
CA THR A 131 18.12 1.71 21.18
C THR A 131 18.46 2.80 20.18
N LEU A 132 17.45 3.38 19.52
CA LEU A 132 17.66 4.51 18.60
C LEU A 132 18.32 5.70 19.31
N GLU A 133 17.87 6.01 20.54
CA GLU A 133 18.46 7.09 21.34
C GLU A 133 19.95 6.83 21.61
N SER A 134 20.30 5.60 22.01
CA SER A 134 21.69 5.25 22.28
C SER A 134 22.60 5.30 21.05
N LEU A 135 22.08 4.94 19.87
CA LEU A 135 22.83 4.98 18.61
C LEU A 135 23.02 6.42 18.10
N SER A 136 22.05 7.29 18.37
CA SER A 136 22.14 8.71 17.99
C SER A 136 23.05 9.54 18.90
N ARG A 137 23.56 8.98 20.00
CA ARG A 137 24.32 9.72 21.00
C ARG A 137 25.73 10.02 20.51
N GLY A 138 26.08 11.30 20.39
CA GLY A 138 27.41 11.76 19.97
C GLY A 138 27.77 11.53 18.49
N LYS A 139 26.91 10.87 17.70
CA LYS A 139 27.07 10.68 16.25
C LYS A 139 25.72 10.81 15.53
N PRO A 140 25.67 11.34 14.30
CA PRO A 140 24.44 11.37 13.54
C PRO A 140 24.01 9.95 13.12
N LEU A 141 22.74 9.63 13.35
CA LEU A 141 22.10 8.37 12.99
C LEU A 141 21.14 8.61 11.82
N LEU A 142 21.37 7.94 10.69
CA LEU A 142 20.45 7.86 9.57
C LEU A 142 19.46 6.72 9.81
N ILE A 143 18.19 7.08 9.99
CA ILE A 143 17.09 6.14 10.21
C ILE A 143 16.25 6.06 8.93
N VAL A 144 16.15 4.87 8.34
CA VAL A 144 15.38 4.62 7.12
C VAL A 144 14.14 3.79 7.46
N PHE A 145 12.96 4.29 7.12
CA PHE A 145 11.68 3.65 7.39
C PHE A 145 11.15 2.96 6.13
N THR A 146 10.88 1.66 6.25
CA THR A 146 10.38 0.83 5.15
C THR A 146 8.92 0.45 5.35
N ARG A 147 8.10 0.58 4.32
CA ARG A 147 6.65 0.30 4.41
C ARG A 147 6.35 -1.18 4.60
N HIS A 148 6.84 -2.03 3.69
CA HIS A 148 6.71 -3.49 3.76
C HIS A 148 7.79 -4.17 2.92
N ALA A 149 8.18 -5.40 3.30
CA ALA A 149 9.27 -6.13 2.63
C ALA A 149 9.00 -6.46 1.14
N GLY A 150 7.72 -6.55 0.75
CA GLY A 150 7.31 -6.75 -0.63
C GLY A 150 7.27 -5.51 -1.52
N CYS A 151 7.55 -4.31 -1.00
CA CYS A 151 7.41 -3.06 -1.75
C CYS A 151 8.62 -2.88 -2.67
N THR A 152 8.37 -2.72 -3.96
CA THR A 152 9.42 -2.53 -4.98
C THR A 152 10.27 -1.31 -4.69
N PHE A 153 9.65 -0.21 -4.24
CA PHE A 153 10.35 1.02 -3.90
C PHE A 153 11.14 0.92 -2.60
N CYS A 154 10.66 0.15 -1.61
CA CYS A 154 11.47 -0.11 -0.41
C CYS A 154 12.67 -0.99 -0.74
N ARG A 155 12.52 -1.93 -1.68
CA ARG A 155 13.62 -2.77 -2.16
C ARG A 155 14.67 -1.98 -2.93
N GLU A 156 14.24 -1.10 -3.83
CA GLU A 156 15.08 -0.10 -4.52
C GLU A 156 15.85 0.73 -3.49
N MET A 157 15.12 1.33 -2.53
CA MET A 157 15.72 2.15 -1.46
C MET A 157 16.72 1.38 -0.58
N LEU A 158 16.44 0.12 -0.24
CA LEU A 158 17.38 -0.70 0.53
C LEU A 158 18.60 -1.08 -0.31
N SER A 159 18.44 -1.28 -1.62
CA SER A 159 19.54 -1.48 -2.56
C SER A 159 20.43 -0.24 -2.61
N ASP A 160 19.83 0.94 -2.81
CA ASP A 160 20.55 2.22 -2.81
C ASP A 160 21.29 2.46 -1.49
N LEU A 161 20.65 2.15 -0.35
CA LEU A 161 21.28 2.25 0.96
C LEU A 161 22.48 1.30 1.09
N GLY A 162 22.36 0.07 0.59
CA GLY A 162 23.42 -0.93 0.57
C GLY A 162 24.62 -0.48 -0.25
N GLU A 163 24.39 0.03 -1.46
CA GLU A 163 25.43 0.55 -2.35
C GLU A 163 26.12 1.79 -1.78
N GLN A 164 25.38 2.66 -1.09
CA GLN A 164 25.90 3.91 -0.53
C GLN A 164 26.45 3.75 0.89
N ARG A 165 26.26 2.59 1.52
CA ARG A 165 26.61 2.32 2.93
C ARG A 165 28.01 2.77 3.30
N SER A 166 29.04 2.27 2.60
CA SER A 166 30.44 2.57 2.92
C SER A 166 30.74 4.07 2.86
N ARG A 167 30.07 4.80 1.95
CA ARG A 167 30.23 6.24 1.80
C ARG A 167 29.54 7.01 2.93
N LEU A 168 28.36 6.56 3.37
CA LEU A 168 27.62 7.12 4.49
C LEU A 168 28.37 6.91 5.80
N GLU A 169 28.85 5.69 6.05
CA GLU A 169 29.67 5.35 7.23
C GLU A 169 30.99 6.15 7.25
N ALA A 170 31.64 6.33 6.09
CA ALA A 170 32.84 7.19 5.98
C ALA A 170 32.57 8.67 6.30
N GLN A 171 31.33 9.13 6.21
CA GLN A 171 30.90 10.47 6.63
C GLN A 171 30.51 10.53 8.12
N GLY A 172 30.74 9.45 8.88
CA GLY A 172 30.46 9.35 10.30
C GLY A 172 29.00 9.08 10.64
N MET A 173 28.20 8.62 9.66
CA MET A 173 26.80 8.28 9.88
C MET A 173 26.68 6.87 10.44
N GLU A 174 25.95 6.73 11.53
CA GLU A 174 25.43 5.44 11.98
C GLU A 174 24.16 5.12 11.18
N LEU A 175 23.89 3.84 10.87
CA LEU A 175 22.75 3.43 10.05
C LEU A 175 21.75 2.59 10.85
N ALA A 176 20.46 2.89 10.68
CA ALA A 176 19.36 2.10 11.20
C ALA A 176 18.24 1.96 10.17
N VAL A 177 17.59 0.79 10.15
CA VAL A 177 16.39 0.53 9.35
C VAL A 177 15.24 0.14 10.26
N VAL A 178 14.11 0.81 10.10
CA VAL A 178 12.85 0.51 10.78
C VAL A 178 11.93 -0.21 9.80
N HIS A 179 11.34 -1.33 10.24
CA HIS A 179 10.46 -2.17 9.42
C HIS A 179 9.28 -2.70 10.24
N MET A 180 8.20 -3.09 9.56
CA MET A 180 7.02 -3.68 10.19
C MET A 180 6.99 -5.21 10.10
N SER A 181 7.92 -5.78 9.33
CA SER A 181 7.99 -7.22 9.06
C SER A 181 8.50 -8.01 10.28
N PRO A 182 8.19 -9.30 10.39
CA PRO A 182 8.79 -10.19 11.38
C PRO A 182 10.34 -10.14 11.32
N PRO A 183 11.04 -10.29 12.46
CA PRO A 183 12.51 -10.15 12.52
C PRO A 183 13.27 -11.04 11.53
N LEU A 184 12.80 -12.27 11.29
CA LEU A 184 13.43 -13.20 10.36
C LEU A 184 13.36 -12.71 8.90
N GLU A 185 12.20 -12.18 8.49
CA GLU A 185 11.99 -11.65 7.13
C GLU A 185 12.86 -10.40 6.91
N ALA A 186 12.93 -9.52 7.91
CA ALA A 186 13.76 -8.32 7.85
C ALA A 186 15.26 -8.64 7.81
N ALA A 187 15.72 -9.63 8.57
CA ALA A 187 17.12 -10.07 8.54
C ALA A 187 17.50 -10.62 7.15
N GLN A 188 16.64 -11.43 6.54
CA GLN A 188 16.85 -11.94 5.17
C GLN A 188 16.92 -10.81 4.14
N LEU A 189 16.06 -9.80 4.29
CA LEU A 189 16.05 -8.62 3.42
C LEU A 189 17.35 -7.80 3.58
N ALA A 190 17.82 -7.61 4.81
CA ALA A 190 19.05 -6.89 5.09
C ALA A 190 20.28 -7.59 4.50
N ILE A 191 20.36 -8.93 4.60
CA ILE A 191 21.41 -9.74 3.96
C ILE A 191 21.40 -9.55 2.45
N ARG A 192 20.22 -9.66 1.83
CA ARG A 192 20.06 -9.52 0.37
C ARG A 192 20.61 -8.20 -0.17
N TYR A 193 20.47 -7.12 0.57
CA TYR A 193 20.89 -5.77 0.14
C TYR A 193 22.22 -5.32 0.77
N GLY A 194 23.03 -6.22 1.34
CA GLY A 194 24.35 -5.85 1.88
C GLY A 194 24.30 -4.98 3.13
N LEU A 195 23.16 -4.96 3.84
CA LEU A 195 22.95 -4.22 5.09
C LEU A 195 23.29 -5.07 6.32
N GLU A 196 24.10 -6.10 6.15
CA GLU A 196 24.63 -6.93 7.23
C GLU A 196 25.49 -6.08 8.17
N GLY A 197 25.02 -5.84 9.39
CA GLY A 197 25.70 -4.92 10.31
C GLY A 197 24.81 -3.77 10.76
N VAL A 198 23.86 -3.37 9.92
CA VAL A 198 22.94 -2.26 10.20
C VAL A 198 21.95 -2.67 11.31
N HIS A 199 21.60 -1.71 12.17
CA HIS A 199 20.61 -1.94 13.21
C HIS A 199 19.20 -2.01 12.60
N LEU A 200 18.48 -3.09 12.89
CA LEU A 200 17.12 -3.32 12.44
C LEU A 200 16.17 -3.17 13.63
N PHE A 201 15.13 -2.36 13.45
CA PHE A 201 14.10 -2.10 14.45
C PHE A 201 12.74 -2.56 13.93
N SER A 202 12.10 -3.47 14.67
CA SER A 202 10.76 -3.94 14.35
C SER A 202 9.73 -3.03 15.01
N ASP A 203 8.86 -2.43 14.20
CA ASP A 203 7.75 -1.59 14.64
C ASP A 203 6.43 -2.02 13.96
N PRO A 204 5.86 -3.18 14.33
CA PRO A 204 4.62 -3.67 13.73
C PRO A 204 3.40 -2.81 14.10
N HIS A 205 3.49 -2.04 15.19
CA HIS A 205 2.41 -1.17 15.69
C HIS A 205 2.51 0.27 15.19
N CYS A 206 3.54 0.61 14.41
CA CYS A 206 3.76 1.92 13.81
C CYS A 206 3.98 3.07 14.82
N GLU A 207 4.43 2.79 16.05
CA GLU A 207 4.64 3.84 17.06
C GLU A 207 5.81 4.76 16.70
N LEU A 208 6.89 4.22 16.13
CA LEU A 208 8.01 5.03 15.59
C LEU A 208 7.57 5.78 14.35
N TYR A 209 6.80 5.14 13.45
CA TYR A 209 6.28 5.84 12.27
C TYR A 209 5.45 7.07 12.67
N GLU A 210 4.59 6.95 13.67
CA GLU A 210 3.81 8.07 14.19
C GLU A 210 4.67 9.11 14.89
N ALA A 211 5.65 8.69 15.69
CA ALA A 211 6.56 9.61 16.37
C ALA A 211 7.39 10.46 15.40
N PHE A 212 7.79 9.91 14.25
CA PHE A 212 8.53 10.61 13.19
C PHE A 212 7.61 11.35 12.19
N GLY A 213 6.30 11.30 12.40
CA GLY A 213 5.31 11.97 11.54
C GLY A 213 5.16 11.31 10.16
N LEU A 214 5.50 10.03 10.02
CA LEU A 214 5.20 9.25 8.82
C LEU A 214 3.74 8.83 8.82
N THR A 215 2.94 9.58 8.07
CA THR A 215 1.50 9.33 7.93
C THR A 215 1.23 8.17 6.98
N ARG A 216 -0.01 7.69 7.00
CA ARG A 216 -0.51 6.81 5.94
C ARG A 216 -0.75 7.65 4.68
N GLY A 217 -0.34 7.12 3.54
CA GLY A 217 -0.59 7.73 2.23
C GLY A 217 -2.02 7.47 1.77
N THR A 218 -2.56 8.41 1.00
CA THR A 218 -3.84 8.23 0.30
C THR A 218 -3.70 7.19 -0.82
N VAL A 219 -4.82 6.59 -1.26
CA VAL A 219 -4.80 5.59 -2.36
C VAL A 219 -4.09 6.13 -3.61
N LEU A 220 -4.27 7.43 -3.94
CA LEU A 220 -3.61 8.04 -5.10
C LEU A 220 -2.10 8.21 -4.90
N GLN A 221 -1.63 8.45 -3.66
CA GLN A 221 -0.20 8.51 -3.34
C GLN A 221 0.48 7.13 -3.35
N LEU A 222 -0.30 6.05 -3.21
CA LEU A 222 0.20 4.68 -3.12
C LEU A 222 0.02 3.87 -4.42
N LEU A 223 -1.02 4.17 -5.19
CA LEU A 223 -1.45 3.45 -6.40
C LEU A 223 -1.81 4.40 -7.55
N GLY A 224 -1.38 5.66 -7.47
CA GLY A 224 -1.63 6.62 -8.54
C GLY A 224 -1.01 6.20 -9.87
N PRO A 225 -1.48 6.73 -11.01
CA PRO A 225 -1.01 6.32 -12.34
C PRO A 225 0.52 6.42 -12.49
N LYS A 226 1.11 7.49 -11.95
CA LYS A 226 2.57 7.70 -11.93
C LYS A 226 3.30 6.66 -11.06
N VAL A 227 2.71 6.29 -9.92
CA VAL A 227 3.25 5.27 -9.01
C VAL A 227 3.19 3.90 -9.67
N TRP A 228 2.09 3.59 -10.36
CA TRP A 228 1.94 2.32 -11.06
C TRP A 228 2.92 2.19 -12.23
N TRP A 229 3.12 3.27 -12.99
CA TRP A 229 4.13 3.31 -14.05
C TRP A 229 5.55 3.10 -13.50
N ARG A 230 5.91 3.80 -12.41
CA ARG A 230 7.23 3.62 -11.77
C ARG A 230 7.36 2.22 -11.15
N ALA A 231 6.31 1.70 -10.53
CA ALA A 231 6.32 0.36 -9.96
C ALA A 231 6.57 -0.68 -11.06
N PHE A 232 5.93 -0.54 -12.23
CA PHE A 232 6.20 -1.39 -13.38
C PHE A 232 7.67 -1.32 -13.80
N TRP A 233 8.22 -0.12 -13.97
CA TRP A 233 9.62 0.09 -14.34
C TRP A 233 10.59 -0.51 -13.33
N THR A 234 10.47 -0.16 -12.04
CA THR A 234 11.33 -0.65 -10.96
C THR A 234 11.20 -2.16 -10.73
N SER A 235 10.02 -2.73 -10.96
CA SER A 235 9.81 -4.18 -10.82
C SER A 235 10.42 -4.98 -11.96
N VAL A 236 10.19 -4.53 -13.20
CA VAL A 236 10.46 -5.31 -14.42
C VAL A 236 11.83 -4.98 -14.99
N VAL A 237 12.21 -3.71 -15.01
CA VAL A 237 13.46 -3.24 -15.61
C VAL A 237 14.60 -3.26 -14.61
N GLU A 238 14.37 -2.76 -13.39
CA GLU A 238 15.41 -2.70 -12.35
C GLU A 238 15.48 -3.99 -11.50
N GLY A 239 14.52 -4.91 -11.69
CA GLY A 239 14.58 -6.26 -11.11
C GLY A 239 14.25 -6.35 -9.62
N HIS A 240 13.73 -5.29 -8.99
CA HIS A 240 13.41 -5.30 -7.55
C HIS A 240 12.21 -6.20 -7.20
N GLY A 241 11.32 -6.45 -8.17
CA GLY A 241 10.19 -7.39 -8.07
C GLY A 241 9.11 -7.02 -7.03
N ILE A 242 7.93 -7.61 -7.16
CA ILE A 242 6.80 -7.40 -6.23
C ILE A 242 6.72 -8.57 -5.25
N GLY A 243 6.63 -8.29 -3.95
CA GLY A 243 6.52 -9.31 -2.91
C GLY A 243 5.26 -9.17 -2.04
N PRO A 244 5.09 -10.07 -1.06
CA PRO A 244 3.96 -10.04 -0.16
C PRO A 244 3.95 -8.77 0.71
N ILE A 245 2.75 -8.31 1.04
CA ILE A 245 2.56 -7.19 1.98
C ILE A 245 2.68 -7.74 3.39
N SER A 246 3.75 -7.35 4.11
CA SER A 246 3.93 -7.57 5.55
C SER A 246 3.88 -6.23 6.29
N GLY A 247 2.99 -6.12 7.28
CA GLY A 247 2.76 -4.87 8.02
C GLY A 247 1.70 -3.95 7.40
N ASP A 248 1.76 -2.66 7.76
CA ASP A 248 0.82 -1.63 7.30
C ASP A 248 1.19 -1.16 5.90
N GLY A 249 0.56 -1.79 4.92
CA GLY A 249 0.68 -1.45 3.52
C GLY A 249 0.15 -0.06 3.16
N PHE A 250 -0.22 0.85 4.06
CA PHE A 250 -0.61 2.22 3.71
C PHE A 250 0.36 3.28 4.19
N ARG A 251 1.37 2.93 4.99
CA ARG A 251 2.35 3.89 5.50
C ARG A 251 3.29 4.36 4.39
N LEU A 252 3.71 5.61 4.47
CA LEU A 252 4.75 6.13 3.59
C LEU A 252 6.13 5.84 4.20
N GLN A 253 7.10 5.61 3.31
CA GLN A 253 8.51 5.53 3.66
C GLN A 253 9.09 6.91 4.01
N GLY A 254 10.28 6.91 4.61
CA GLY A 254 11.02 8.14 4.84
C GLY A 254 12.42 7.88 5.39
N ALA A 255 13.23 8.93 5.41
CA ALA A 255 14.57 8.89 5.99
C ALA A 255 14.83 10.13 6.85
N PHE A 256 15.47 9.93 7.99
CA PHE A 256 15.68 10.96 9.00
C PHE A 256 17.12 10.90 9.49
N VAL A 257 17.72 12.06 9.74
CA VAL A 257 18.98 12.14 10.48
C VAL A 257 18.70 12.65 11.88
N VAL A 258 19.06 11.84 12.88
CA VAL A 258 18.86 12.14 14.30
C VAL A 258 20.21 12.26 14.99
N ARG A 259 20.35 13.18 15.95
CA ARG A 259 21.51 13.27 16.83
C ARG A 259 21.06 13.62 18.23
N ASP A 260 21.56 12.87 19.22
CA ASP A 260 21.21 13.01 20.63
C ASP A 260 19.69 12.96 20.88
N GLY A 261 18.98 12.16 20.08
CA GLY A 261 17.52 12.01 20.10
C GLY A 261 16.74 13.08 19.31
N ASP A 262 17.39 14.16 18.87
CA ASP A 262 16.75 15.26 18.14
C ASP A 262 16.82 15.06 16.62
N GLU A 263 15.71 15.35 15.94
CA GLU A 263 15.60 15.32 14.48
C GLU A 263 16.36 16.51 13.86
N LEU A 264 17.47 16.23 13.15
CA LEU A 264 18.26 17.24 12.44
C LEU A 264 17.71 17.53 11.05
N VAL A 265 17.31 16.49 10.31
CA VAL A 265 16.81 16.57 8.94
C VAL A 265 15.80 15.44 8.72
N ALA A 266 14.72 15.73 8.00
CA ALA A 266 13.71 14.75 7.62
C ALA A 266 13.45 14.78 6.12
N CYS A 267 13.30 13.59 5.54
CA CYS A 267 12.74 13.38 4.22
C CYS A 267 11.53 12.45 4.39
N ARG A 268 10.34 13.05 4.36
CA ARG A 268 9.05 12.34 4.39
C ARG A 268 8.59 12.20 2.95
N ALA A 269 8.48 10.97 2.45
CA ALA A 269 8.00 10.74 1.09
C ALA A 269 6.54 11.21 0.98
N GLN A 270 6.18 11.86 -0.13
CA GLN A 270 4.80 12.26 -0.42
C GLN A 270 4.04 11.15 -1.15
N THR A 271 4.76 10.35 -1.95
CA THR A 271 4.24 9.18 -2.65
C THR A 271 5.09 7.95 -2.36
N ALA A 272 4.50 6.76 -2.54
CA ALA A 272 5.25 5.50 -2.40
C ALA A 272 6.42 5.39 -3.40
N ALA A 273 6.40 6.19 -4.46
CA ALA A 273 7.36 6.17 -5.53
C ALA A 273 8.40 7.29 -5.40
N ASP A 274 8.45 8.05 -4.31
CA ASP A 274 9.45 9.12 -4.19
C ASP A 274 10.83 8.53 -3.84
N PRO A 275 11.89 8.88 -4.59
CA PRO A 275 13.24 8.43 -4.28
C PRO A 275 13.78 9.21 -3.07
N ILE A 276 14.67 8.58 -2.30
CA ILE A 276 15.35 9.21 -1.17
C ILE A 276 16.83 9.33 -1.49
N ASP A 277 17.34 10.56 -1.54
CA ASP A 277 18.77 10.82 -1.67
C ASP A 277 19.44 10.90 -0.30
N PHE A 278 19.99 9.78 0.16
CA PHE A 278 20.67 9.68 1.46
C PHE A 278 21.88 10.60 1.56
N ILE A 279 22.67 10.73 0.48
CA ILE A 279 23.90 11.54 0.48
C ILE A 279 23.55 13.02 0.65
N SER A 280 22.53 13.50 -0.05
CA SER A 280 22.06 14.87 0.11
C SER A 280 21.51 15.12 1.52
N LEU A 281 20.76 14.18 2.09
CA LEU A 281 20.27 14.25 3.47
C LEU A 281 21.42 14.39 4.48
N CYS A 282 22.46 13.57 4.33
CA CYS A 282 23.65 13.58 5.18
C CYS A 282 24.45 14.88 5.07
N LYS A 283 24.59 15.43 3.86
CA LYS A 283 25.24 16.73 3.64
C LYS A 283 24.51 17.87 4.33
N VAL A 284 23.18 17.89 4.27
CA VAL A 284 22.36 18.90 4.97
C VAL A 284 22.53 18.77 6.49
N ALA A 285 22.52 17.54 7.02
CA ALA A 285 22.68 17.30 8.45
C ALA A 285 24.07 17.71 8.99
N ASN A 286 25.12 17.53 8.19
CA ASN A 286 26.47 17.98 8.52
C ASN A 286 26.69 19.49 8.28
N GLY A 287 25.65 20.25 7.92
CA GLY A 287 25.75 21.69 7.67
C GLY A 287 26.49 22.07 6.38
N MET A 288 26.76 21.10 5.50
CA MET A 288 27.48 21.30 4.24
C MET A 288 26.58 21.88 3.13
N VAL A 289 25.25 21.82 3.30
CA VAL A 289 24.25 22.34 2.35
C VAL A 289 23.10 22.99 3.15
N ARG A 290 22.62 24.17 2.75
CA ARG A 290 21.43 24.81 3.37
C ARG A 290 20.20 23.90 3.18
N ARG A 291 19.38 23.74 4.23
CA ARG A 291 18.09 23.01 4.15
C ARG A 291 17.30 23.52 2.93
N PRO A 292 16.81 22.64 2.03
CA PRO A 292 15.83 23.04 1.04
C PRO A 292 14.61 23.61 1.77
N ARG A 293 14.07 24.75 1.31
CA ARG A 293 12.77 25.22 1.80
C ARG A 293 11.76 24.12 1.49
N GLU A 294 11.07 23.61 2.51
CA GLU A 294 9.87 22.80 2.34
C GLU A 294 8.97 23.53 1.34
N SER A 295 8.74 22.91 0.19
CA SER A 295 7.88 23.49 -0.84
C SER A 295 6.46 23.52 -0.29
N ALA A 296 6.04 24.72 0.12
CA ALA A 296 4.64 25.06 0.30
C ALA A 296 3.93 24.85 -1.03
N LEU A 297 3.21 23.73 -1.15
CA LEU A 297 2.13 23.58 -2.12
C LEU A 297 0.94 23.04 -1.34
N ALA A 298 0.05 23.98 -1.06
CA ALA A 298 -1.34 23.76 -0.68
C ALA A 298 -2.10 22.97 -1.76
#